data_AF-A0A2V9JS80-F1
#
_entry.id   AF-A0A2V9JS80-F1
#
_cell.length_a   1.000
_cell.length_b   1.000
_cell.length_c   1.000
_cell.angle_alpha   90.00
_cell.angle_beta   90.00
_cell.angle_gamma   90.00
#
_symmetry.space_group_name_H-M   'P 1'
#
loop_
_entity.id
_entity.type
_entity.pdbx_description
1 polymer ?
#
loop_
_entity_poly.entity_id
_entity_poly.type
_entity_poly.pdbx_seq_one_letter_code
_entity_poly.pdbx_strand_id
1 'polypeptide(L)'
;MRVPRRRNSKILYRQRRAKYSPNPKGIPAGVIGMGLMGTSIAACLLAAGHPVTGVESDASKRRSARGRLLALLEGSRKEGLLKSAPSKIVRQFATGEDLSVLAESQIVIESVSEDLDVKRGVIREVEETVSSDTVIGSNTSAIPITDLQRGALHPRRILGIHWGEPAHILRF
;
A
#
# COMPACT_ATOMS: atom_id res chain seq x y z
N MET A 1 25.93 -8.45 51.96
CA MET A 1 24.52 -8.04 51.68
C MET A 1 24.43 -7.68 50.19
N ARG A 2 23.90 -8.56 49.34
CA ARG A 2 23.80 -8.36 47.88
C ARG A 2 22.33 -8.23 47.49
N VAL A 3 21.95 -7.10 46.91
CA VAL A 3 20.60 -6.85 46.39
C VAL A 3 20.39 -7.68 45.11
N PRO A 4 19.33 -8.51 44.99
CA PRO A 4 19.09 -9.26 43.76
C PRO A 4 18.58 -8.35 42.65
N ARG A 5 19.26 -8.33 41.51
CA ARG A 5 18.79 -7.68 40.27
C ARG A 5 17.54 -8.39 39.76
N ARG A 6 16.42 -7.67 39.64
CA ARG A 6 15.19 -8.13 38.98
C ARG A 6 15.52 -8.53 37.53
N ARG A 7 15.23 -9.79 37.17
CA ARG A 7 15.26 -10.25 35.78
C ARG A 7 14.15 -9.53 35.02
N ASN A 8 14.53 -8.75 34.01
CA ASN A 8 13.59 -8.22 33.01
C ASN A 8 12.87 -9.39 32.33
N SER A 9 11.61 -9.58 32.67
CA SER A 9 10.69 -10.48 31.98
C SER A 9 10.49 -9.97 30.56
N LYS A 10 11.06 -10.69 29.59
CA LYS A 10 10.74 -10.52 28.17
C LYS A 10 9.24 -10.80 28.01
N ILE A 11 8.45 -9.76 27.75
CA ILE A 11 7.07 -9.89 27.31
C ILE A 11 7.14 -10.46 25.89
N LEU A 12 7.17 -11.79 25.77
CA LEU A 12 6.89 -12.46 24.51
C LEU A 12 5.39 -12.35 24.27
N TYR A 13 4.99 -11.37 23.46
CA TYR A 13 3.64 -11.29 22.94
C TYR A 13 3.43 -12.50 22.03
N ARG A 14 2.86 -13.57 22.60
CA ARG A 14 2.52 -14.80 21.90
C ARG A 14 1.31 -14.50 21.00
N GLN A 15 1.56 -13.96 19.81
CA GLN A 15 0.52 -13.84 18.78
C GLN A 15 0.00 -15.25 18.48
N ARG A 16 -1.16 -15.60 19.04
CA ARG A 16 -1.95 -16.73 18.55
C ARG A 16 -2.37 -16.38 17.12
N ARG A 17 -1.58 -16.81 16.13
CA ARG A 17 -2.00 -16.78 14.72
C ARG A 17 -3.24 -17.69 14.60
N ALA A 18 -4.39 -17.08 14.34
CA ALA A 18 -5.57 -17.81 13.91
C ALA A 18 -5.24 -18.63 12.65
N LYS A 19 -5.84 -19.83 12.53
CA LYS A 19 -5.73 -20.75 11.39
C LYS A 19 -6.47 -20.24 10.14
N TYR A 20 -6.21 -18.99 9.75
CA TYR A 20 -6.56 -18.48 8.43
C TYR A 20 -5.24 -18.19 7.72
N SER A 21 -4.90 -19.04 6.76
CA SER A 21 -3.72 -18.84 5.92
C SER A 21 -4.17 -18.74 4.47
N PRO A 22 -4.94 -17.71 4.08
CA PRO A 22 -5.02 -17.37 2.68
C PRO A 22 -3.57 -17.13 2.24
N ASN A 23 -3.17 -17.71 1.13
CA ASN A 23 -1.97 -17.28 0.44
C ASN A 23 -2.41 -16.16 -0.48
N PRO A 24 -2.36 -14.88 -0.06
CA PRO A 24 -3.02 -13.80 -0.77
C PRO A 24 -2.26 -13.38 -2.02
N LYS A 25 -1.21 -14.11 -2.43
CA LYS A 25 -0.40 -13.79 -3.59
C LYS A 25 -1.26 -13.67 -4.84
N GLY A 26 -0.92 -12.72 -5.70
CA GLY A 26 -1.62 -12.52 -6.95
C GLY A 26 -2.91 -11.69 -6.86
N ILE A 27 -3.30 -11.18 -5.69
CA ILE A 27 -4.39 -10.18 -5.61
C ILE A 27 -3.94 -8.92 -6.39
N PRO A 28 -4.65 -8.51 -7.45
CA PRO A 28 -4.34 -7.28 -8.19
C PRO A 28 -4.59 -6.06 -7.32
N ALA A 29 -3.58 -5.20 -7.20
CA ALA A 29 -3.63 -4.01 -6.37
C ALA A 29 -3.47 -2.73 -7.20
N GLY A 30 -4.28 -1.73 -6.90
CA GLY A 30 -4.14 -0.36 -7.39
C GLY A 30 -3.41 0.52 -6.38
N VAL A 31 -2.57 1.43 -6.84
CA VAL A 31 -1.99 2.49 -6.00
C VAL A 31 -2.17 3.84 -6.69
N ILE A 32 -2.86 4.78 -6.05
CA ILE A 32 -3.14 6.11 -6.59
C ILE A 32 -2.20 7.12 -5.97
N GLY A 33 -1.53 7.90 -6.82
CA GLY A 33 -0.48 8.83 -6.43
C GLY A 33 0.86 8.13 -6.36
N MET A 34 1.65 8.19 -7.43
CA MET A 34 2.98 7.56 -7.50
C MET A 34 4.08 8.51 -7.01
N GLY A 35 3.80 9.26 -5.95
CA GLY A 35 4.79 10.06 -5.22
C GLY A 35 5.73 9.19 -4.37
N LEU A 36 6.29 9.78 -3.32
CA LEU A 36 7.20 9.11 -2.39
C LEU A 36 6.53 7.89 -1.71
N MET A 37 5.40 8.11 -1.06
CA MET A 37 4.67 7.06 -0.34
C MET A 37 4.07 6.01 -1.27
N GLY A 38 3.33 6.41 -2.32
CA GLY A 38 2.71 5.44 -3.22
C GLY A 38 3.73 4.55 -3.94
N THR A 39 4.90 5.07 -4.31
CA THR A 39 5.98 4.23 -4.88
C THR A 39 6.52 3.23 -3.84
N SER A 40 6.67 3.65 -2.59
CA SER A 40 7.12 2.78 -1.50
C SER A 40 6.08 1.69 -1.18
N ILE A 41 4.80 2.03 -1.17
CA ILE A 41 3.67 1.10 -0.98
C ILE A 41 3.62 0.09 -2.14
N ALA A 42 3.70 0.56 -3.38
CA ALA A 42 3.72 -0.30 -4.56
C ALA A 42 4.92 -1.27 -4.55
N ALA A 43 6.11 -0.81 -4.14
CA ALA A 43 7.27 -1.70 -3.97
C ALA A 43 7.02 -2.79 -2.92
N CYS A 44 6.38 -2.44 -1.79
CA CYS A 44 6.03 -3.39 -0.74
C CYS A 44 5.04 -4.46 -1.24
N LEU A 45 3.98 -4.05 -1.95
CA LEU A 45 2.99 -4.97 -2.53
C LEU A 45 3.59 -5.90 -3.59
N LEU A 46 4.41 -5.36 -4.50
CA LEU A 46 5.15 -6.14 -5.50
C LEU A 46 6.09 -7.17 -4.85
N ALA A 47 6.83 -6.75 -3.81
CA ALA A 47 7.71 -7.63 -3.06
C ALA A 47 6.97 -8.77 -2.35
N ALA A 48 5.73 -8.52 -1.91
CA ALA A 48 4.84 -9.52 -1.33
C ALA A 48 4.22 -10.47 -2.39
N GLY A 49 4.36 -10.17 -3.68
CA GLY A 49 3.90 -11.02 -4.79
C GLY A 49 2.53 -10.66 -5.34
N HIS A 50 2.14 -9.39 -5.21
CA HIS A 50 0.92 -8.83 -5.80
C HIS A 50 1.27 -8.05 -7.07
N PRO A 51 0.57 -8.26 -8.21
CA PRO A 51 0.68 -7.36 -9.34
C PRO A 51 0.09 -6.00 -8.96
N VAL A 52 0.76 -4.93 -9.38
CA VAL A 52 0.39 -3.55 -9.00
C VAL A 52 0.20 -2.69 -10.24
N THR A 53 -0.93 -1.98 -10.29
CA THR A 53 -1.16 -0.90 -11.25
C THR A 53 -1.11 0.44 -10.52
N GLY A 54 -0.18 1.31 -10.89
CA GLY A 54 -0.06 2.66 -10.35
C GLY A 54 -0.82 3.69 -11.18
N VAL A 55 -1.53 4.62 -10.55
CA VAL A 55 -2.16 5.77 -11.20
C VAL A 55 -1.42 7.04 -10.81
N GLU A 56 -1.02 7.82 -11.81
CA GLU A 56 -0.31 9.09 -11.62
C GLU A 56 -0.63 10.03 -12.79
N SER A 57 -1.25 11.18 -12.50
CA SER A 57 -1.64 12.14 -13.52
C SER A 57 -0.44 12.92 -14.08
N ASP A 58 0.60 13.17 -13.27
CA ASP A 58 1.82 13.82 -13.74
C ASP A 58 2.62 12.88 -14.66
N ALA A 59 2.69 13.22 -15.94
CA ALA A 59 3.35 12.40 -16.94
C ALA A 59 4.85 12.15 -16.66
N SER A 60 5.54 13.09 -16.01
CA SER A 60 6.96 12.93 -15.64
C SER A 60 7.13 11.94 -14.49
N LYS A 61 6.31 12.07 -13.44
CA LYS A 61 6.27 11.12 -12.31
C LYS A 61 5.84 9.73 -12.77
N ARG A 62 4.86 9.64 -13.68
CA ARG A 62 4.38 8.38 -14.26
C ARG A 62 5.47 7.68 -15.04
N ARG A 63 6.15 8.37 -15.97
CA ARG A 63 7.27 7.80 -16.75
C ARG A 63 8.43 7.32 -15.86
N SER A 64 8.72 8.03 -14.78
CA SER A 64 9.81 7.68 -13.85
C SER A 64 9.43 6.64 -12.79
N ALA A 65 8.14 6.35 -12.58
CA ALA A 65 7.65 5.50 -11.48
C ALA A 65 8.28 4.11 -11.48
N ARG A 66 8.37 3.47 -12.65
CA ARG A 66 8.99 2.14 -12.80
C ARG A 66 10.47 2.13 -12.37
N GLY A 67 11.22 3.18 -12.75
CA GLY A 67 12.63 3.32 -12.38
C GLY A 67 12.81 3.51 -10.88
N ARG A 68 11.96 4.36 -10.26
CA ARG A 68 11.96 4.57 -8.80
C ARG A 68 11.62 3.29 -8.05
N LEU A 69 10.61 2.54 -8.48
CA LEU A 69 10.27 1.22 -7.93
C LEU A 69 11.43 0.24 -8.01
N LEU A 70 12.09 0.15 -9.17
CA LEU A 70 13.24 -0.73 -9.33
C LEU A 70 14.36 -0.38 -8.34
N ALA A 71 14.66 0.91 -8.16
CA ALA A 71 15.67 1.35 -7.20
C ALA A 71 15.32 0.98 -5.74
N LEU A 72 14.05 1.13 -5.32
CA LEU A 72 13.61 0.72 -3.98
C LEU A 72 13.72 -0.80 -3.78
N LEU A 73 13.36 -1.58 -4.80
CA LEU A 73 13.47 -3.04 -4.77
C LEU A 73 14.95 -3.48 -4.75
N GLU A 74 15.84 -2.80 -5.47
CA GLU A 74 17.29 -3.04 -5.41
C GLU A 74 17.84 -2.77 -4.02
N GLY A 75 17.45 -1.66 -3.38
CA GLY A 75 17.77 -1.38 -1.98
C GLY A 75 17.29 -2.50 -1.06
N SER A 76 16.02 -2.89 -1.18
CA SER A 76 15.44 -3.99 -0.40
C SER A 76 16.18 -5.33 -0.60
N ARG A 77 16.69 -5.60 -1.81
CA ARG A 77 17.50 -6.79 -2.09
C ARG A 77 18.87 -6.72 -1.42
N LYS A 78 19.52 -5.56 -1.43
CA LYS A 78 20.80 -5.33 -0.73
C LYS A 78 20.67 -5.57 0.78
N GLU A 79 19.54 -5.15 1.36
CA GLU A 79 19.19 -5.40 2.77
C GLU A 79 18.72 -6.85 3.06
N GLY A 80 18.75 -7.75 2.08
CA GLY A 80 18.35 -9.15 2.26
C GLY A 80 16.84 -9.37 2.45
N LEU A 81 16.01 -8.37 2.15
CA LEU A 81 14.55 -8.42 2.35
C LEU A 81 13.81 -9.13 1.20
N LEU A 82 14.44 -9.24 0.03
CA LEU A 82 13.85 -9.87 -1.16
C LEU A 82 14.51 -11.19 -1.50
N LYS A 83 13.70 -12.20 -1.86
CA LYS A 83 14.19 -13.50 -2.39
C LYS A 83 14.39 -13.48 -3.90
N SER A 84 13.50 -12.81 -4.63
CA SER A 84 13.52 -12.72 -6.10
C SER A 84 14.32 -11.51 -6.57
N ALA A 85 14.82 -11.56 -7.81
CA ALA A 85 15.51 -10.43 -8.42
C ALA A 85 14.55 -9.22 -8.57
N PRO A 86 14.98 -7.99 -8.22
CA PRO A 86 14.21 -6.76 -8.41
C PRO A 86 13.65 -6.61 -9.83
N SER A 87 14.45 -6.93 -10.85
CA SER A 87 14.05 -6.90 -12.26
C SER A 87 12.90 -7.87 -12.60
N LYS A 88 12.78 -8.99 -11.87
CA LYS A 88 11.64 -9.92 -12.01
C LYS A 88 10.39 -9.39 -11.33
N ILE A 89 10.54 -8.78 -10.15
CA ILE A 89 9.44 -8.25 -9.36
C ILE A 89 8.79 -7.06 -10.08
N VAL A 90 9.59 -6.09 -10.54
CA VAL A 90 9.07 -4.88 -11.21
C VAL A 90 8.35 -5.17 -12.53
N ARG A 91 8.52 -6.35 -13.13
CA ARG A 91 7.71 -6.77 -14.30
C ARG A 91 6.22 -6.92 -14.00
N GLN A 92 5.83 -7.07 -12.74
CA GLN A 92 4.43 -7.12 -12.33
C GLN A 92 3.82 -5.74 -12.08
N PHE A 93 4.55 -4.66 -12.40
CA PHE A 93 4.10 -3.29 -12.27
C PHE A 93 3.68 -2.69 -13.62
N ALA A 94 2.50 -2.09 -13.65
CA ALA A 94 1.98 -1.25 -14.73
C ALA A 94 1.63 0.15 -14.22
N THR A 95 1.49 1.12 -15.13
CA THR A 95 1.03 2.48 -14.78
C THR A 95 -0.02 2.99 -15.76
N GLY A 96 -1.02 3.70 -15.26
CA GLY A 96 -1.96 4.50 -16.05
C GLY A 96 -1.99 5.96 -15.63
N GLU A 97 -2.65 6.77 -16.45
CA GLU A 97 -2.87 8.19 -16.17
C GLU A 97 -4.14 8.40 -15.34
N ASP A 98 -5.21 7.71 -15.73
CA ASP A 98 -6.54 7.79 -15.13
C ASP A 98 -6.90 6.52 -14.36
N LEU A 99 -8.00 6.58 -13.61
CA LEU A 99 -8.41 5.50 -12.71
C LEU A 99 -8.94 4.26 -13.44
N SER A 100 -9.33 4.35 -14.73
CA SER A 100 -9.93 3.22 -15.47
C SER A 100 -9.03 1.99 -15.53
N VAL A 101 -7.71 2.18 -15.47
CA VAL A 101 -6.72 1.10 -15.40
C VAL A 101 -6.82 0.24 -14.13
N LEU A 102 -7.61 0.69 -13.14
CA LEU A 102 -7.81 0.01 -11.87
C LEU A 102 -9.06 -0.89 -11.84
N ALA A 103 -9.84 -0.98 -12.92
CA ALA A 103 -11.12 -1.73 -12.94
C ALA A 103 -11.03 -3.15 -12.37
N GLU A 104 -9.92 -3.86 -12.63
CA GLU A 104 -9.67 -5.24 -12.18
C GLU A 104 -8.96 -5.33 -10.81
N SER A 105 -8.72 -4.21 -10.14
CA SER A 105 -8.09 -4.17 -8.81
C SER A 105 -9.04 -4.71 -7.75
N GLN A 106 -8.55 -5.57 -6.87
CA GLN A 106 -9.31 -6.07 -5.72
C GLN A 106 -9.02 -5.27 -4.44
N ILE A 107 -7.91 -4.55 -4.42
CA ILE A 107 -7.58 -3.55 -3.40
C ILE A 107 -7.00 -2.32 -4.08
N VAL A 108 -7.43 -1.13 -3.66
CA VAL A 108 -6.88 0.15 -4.13
C VAL A 108 -6.37 0.93 -2.94
N ILE A 109 -5.12 1.38 -2.99
CA ILE A 109 -4.51 2.23 -1.98
C ILE A 109 -4.37 3.65 -2.51
N GLU A 110 -5.07 4.59 -1.89
CA GLU A 110 -4.99 6.02 -2.17
C GLU A 110 -3.87 6.66 -1.34
N SER A 111 -2.93 7.33 -2.02
CA SER A 111 -1.83 8.08 -1.41
C SER A 111 -1.55 9.40 -2.16
N VAL A 112 -2.60 10.16 -2.45
CA VAL A 112 -2.56 11.53 -2.97
C VAL A 112 -2.34 12.57 -1.86
N SER A 113 -2.35 13.85 -2.21
CA SER A 113 -2.16 14.97 -1.27
C SER A 113 -3.09 14.88 -0.07
N GLU A 114 -2.60 15.34 1.08
CA GLU A 114 -3.33 15.32 2.35
C GLU A 114 -4.37 16.47 2.40
N ASP A 115 -5.37 16.36 1.54
CA ASP A 115 -6.50 17.27 1.42
C ASP A 115 -7.81 16.46 1.37
N LEU A 116 -8.78 16.84 2.20
CA LEU A 116 -10.02 16.09 2.37
C LEU A 116 -10.85 16.03 1.09
N ASP A 117 -10.96 17.15 0.38
CA ASP A 117 -11.81 17.24 -0.81
C ASP A 117 -11.16 16.51 -1.99
N VAL A 118 -9.83 16.63 -2.13
CA VAL A 118 -9.07 15.86 -3.12
C VAL A 118 -9.24 14.35 -2.88
N LYS A 119 -9.06 13.87 -1.64
CA LYS A 119 -9.19 12.45 -1.33
C LYS A 119 -10.62 11.94 -1.52
N ARG A 120 -11.64 12.70 -1.10
CA ARG A 120 -13.04 12.34 -1.35
C ARG A 120 -13.35 12.25 -2.83
N GLY A 121 -12.87 13.20 -3.63
CA GLY A 121 -13.01 13.18 -5.08
C GLY A 121 -12.42 11.91 -5.70
N VAL A 122 -11.17 11.60 -5.34
CA VAL A 122 -10.50 10.37 -5.80
C VAL A 122 -11.25 9.11 -5.36
N ILE A 123 -11.67 9.02 -4.08
CA ILE A 123 -12.39 7.85 -3.58
C ILE A 123 -13.70 7.65 -4.35
N ARG A 124 -14.44 8.73 -4.62
CA ARG A 124 -15.67 8.64 -5.41
C ARG A 124 -15.42 8.10 -6.81
N GLU A 125 -14.39 8.62 -7.50
CA GLU A 125 -14.02 8.14 -8.83
C GLU A 125 -13.56 6.67 -8.81
N VAL A 126 -12.84 6.25 -7.75
CA VAL A 126 -12.54 4.83 -7.52
C VAL A 126 -13.83 4.04 -7.41
N GLU A 127 -14.80 4.49 -6.60
CA GLU A 127 -16.05 3.76 -6.40
C GLU A 127 -16.87 3.58 -7.68
N GLU A 128 -16.79 4.54 -8.60
CA GLU A 128 -17.44 4.48 -9.92
C GLU A 128 -16.68 3.57 -10.91
N THR A 129 -15.40 3.28 -10.66
CA THR A 129 -14.52 2.55 -11.58
C THR A 129 -14.36 1.07 -11.24
N VAL A 130 -14.23 0.73 -9.96
CA VAL A 130 -13.89 -0.63 -9.51
C VAL A 130 -15.13 -1.39 -9.04
N SER A 131 -15.05 -2.73 -9.03
CA SER A 131 -16.09 -3.59 -8.46
C SER A 131 -16.48 -3.15 -7.05
N SER A 132 -17.76 -3.25 -6.66
CA SER A 132 -18.27 -2.94 -5.32
C SER A 132 -17.61 -3.74 -4.19
N ASP A 133 -16.99 -4.88 -4.52
CA ASP A 133 -16.28 -5.75 -3.58
C ASP A 133 -14.82 -5.33 -3.35
N THR A 134 -14.31 -4.39 -4.14
CA THR A 134 -12.93 -3.87 -4.02
C THR A 134 -12.75 -3.13 -2.70
N VAL A 135 -11.69 -3.46 -1.97
CA VAL A 135 -11.31 -2.73 -0.75
C VAL A 135 -10.59 -1.43 -1.13
N ILE A 136 -10.97 -0.31 -0.50
CA ILE A 136 -10.35 0.99 -0.71
C ILE A 136 -9.62 1.39 0.56
N GLY A 137 -8.31 1.53 0.51
CA GLY A 137 -7.48 1.98 1.62
C GLY A 137 -6.98 3.39 1.40
N SER A 138 -7.22 4.33 2.32
CA SER A 138 -6.53 5.63 2.31
C SER A 138 -5.29 5.57 3.19
N ASN A 139 -4.17 6.06 2.67
CA ASN A 139 -2.91 6.27 3.41
C ASN A 139 -2.87 7.64 4.13
N THR A 140 -4.03 8.25 4.38
CA THR A 140 -4.11 9.50 5.16
C THR A 140 -3.43 9.35 6.52
N SER A 141 -2.76 10.43 6.96
CA SER A 141 -2.09 10.52 8.25
C SER A 141 -2.90 11.26 9.31
N ALA A 142 -3.80 12.16 8.91
CA ALA A 142 -4.54 13.01 9.84
C ALA A 142 -6.05 13.08 9.61
N ILE A 143 -6.54 12.68 8.43
CA ILE A 143 -7.97 12.80 8.10
C ILE A 143 -8.72 11.61 8.72
N PRO A 144 -9.77 11.85 9.53
CA PRO A 144 -10.61 10.77 10.02
C PRO A 144 -11.23 9.98 8.87
N ILE A 145 -11.12 8.65 8.92
CA ILE A 145 -11.70 7.78 7.88
C ILE A 145 -13.22 7.94 7.80
N THR A 146 -13.88 8.25 8.92
CA THR A 146 -15.31 8.58 8.94
C THR A 146 -15.63 9.78 8.07
N ASP A 147 -14.72 10.74 7.93
CA ASP A 147 -14.94 11.89 7.05
C ASP A 147 -14.73 11.51 5.59
N LEU A 148 -13.78 10.63 5.26
CA LEU A 148 -13.64 10.08 3.90
C LEU A 148 -14.84 9.19 3.49
N GLN A 149 -15.47 8.52 4.46
CA GLN A 149 -16.64 7.67 4.24
C GLN A 149 -17.95 8.47 4.03
N ARG A 150 -18.01 9.74 4.45
CA ARG A 150 -19.22 10.55 4.29
C ARG A 150 -19.52 10.78 2.82
N GLY A 151 -20.71 10.33 2.38
CA GLY A 151 -21.17 10.48 1.00
C GLY A 151 -20.63 9.42 0.04
N ALA A 152 -19.85 8.44 0.52
CA ALA A 152 -19.43 7.30 -0.28
C ALA A 152 -20.60 6.35 -0.59
N LEU A 153 -20.54 5.67 -1.73
CA LEU A 153 -21.54 4.68 -2.16
C LEU A 153 -21.50 3.43 -1.28
N HIS A 154 -20.29 2.97 -0.94
CA HIS A 154 -20.04 1.76 -0.16
C HIS A 154 -19.06 2.02 1.00
N PRO A 155 -19.42 2.83 2.00
CA PRO A 155 -18.49 3.32 3.02
C PRO A 155 -17.78 2.22 3.83
N ARG A 156 -18.40 1.04 3.98
CA ARG A 156 -17.85 -0.07 4.78
C ARG A 156 -16.56 -0.68 4.20
N ARG A 157 -16.28 -0.46 2.90
CA ARG A 157 -15.07 -0.96 2.23
C ARG A 157 -13.93 0.06 2.19
N ILE A 158 -14.19 1.28 2.67
CA ILE A 158 -13.20 2.36 2.78
C ILE A 158 -12.55 2.27 4.15
N LEU A 159 -11.24 2.02 4.17
CA LEU A 159 -10.45 1.76 5.36
C LEU A 159 -9.30 2.76 5.44
N GLY A 160 -8.88 3.07 6.68
CA GLY A 160 -7.57 3.66 6.91
C GLY A 160 -6.52 2.57 6.89
N ILE A 161 -5.57 2.66 5.97
CA ILE A 161 -4.41 1.78 5.95
C ILE A 161 -3.20 2.70 5.93
N HIS A 162 -2.63 2.95 7.11
CA HIS A 162 -1.58 3.95 7.30
C HIS A 162 -0.21 3.29 7.27
N TRP A 163 0.58 3.58 6.24
CA TRP A 163 1.96 3.12 6.13
C TRP A 163 2.93 4.15 6.73
N GLY A 164 3.93 3.64 7.44
CA GLY A 164 5.10 4.44 7.81
C GLY A 164 6.07 4.61 6.64
N GLU A 165 6.81 5.71 6.63
CA GLU A 165 7.87 5.96 5.65
C GLU A 165 9.23 5.51 6.18
N PRO A 166 10.02 4.71 5.44
CA PRO A 166 9.75 4.12 4.12
C PRO A 166 9.01 2.77 4.17
N ALA A 167 7.80 2.74 3.57
CA ALA A 167 6.90 1.58 3.55
C ALA A 167 7.48 0.25 3.03
N HIS A 168 8.48 0.27 2.14
CA HIS A 168 9.05 -0.93 1.54
C HIS A 168 10.06 -1.69 2.42
N ILE A 169 10.56 -1.07 3.50
CA ILE A 169 11.50 -1.72 4.43
C ILE A 169 11.02 -1.75 5.89
N LEU A 170 10.13 -0.83 6.29
CA LEU A 170 9.60 -0.81 7.65
C LEU A 170 8.78 -2.07 7.96
N ARG A 171 9.09 -2.70 9.09
CA ARG A 171 8.34 -3.81 9.69
C ARG A 171 7.89 -3.36 11.08
N PHE A 172 6.59 -3.28 11.30
CA PHE A 172 5.99 -2.96 12.60
C PHE A 172 5.86 -4.22 13.46
#